data_AF-A0A7C4DNV8-F1
#
_entry.id   AF-A0A7C4DNV8-F1
#
_cell.length_a   1.000
_cell.length_b   1.000
_cell.length_c   1.000
_cell.angle_alpha   90.00
_cell.angle_beta   90.00
_cell.angle_gamma   90.00
#
_symmetry.space_group_name_H-M   'P 1'
#
loop_
_entity.id
_entity.type
_entity.pdbx_description
1 polymer ?
#
loop_
_entity_poly.entity_id
_entity_poly.type
_entity_poly.pdbx_seq_one_letter_code
_entity_poly.pdbx_strand_id
1 'polypeptide(L)'
;MDSAEKRKNMLIAVSLSILMLTLSSALYIGGIWFQPLIRVRALAEIVLRNAYNPWNTTLTSYSLNAVSAIIWDYRGLDTIFETAVLLVSITGVTVLLGGGRYTGNGGNHGMGPVVGFSTKLVVLITLLIAFSTAIHGHLTPGGGFQAGVMLAAVAALSIPVFSVKAIYAKGLKKEALLYSRYLMLVLIIAVALLPLMVTLKAGNAYIMQNQVKDASTFSLPAWFIDTPLAGSVFFYNLLEALAVALALSYAMLLLIELGSRR
;
A
#
# COMPACT_ATOMS: atom_id res chain seq x y z
N MET A 1 31.61 -13.17 16.75
CA MET A 1 31.40 -11.96 15.91
C MET A 1 32.73 -11.25 15.80
N ASP A 2 33.19 -11.08 14.57
CA ASP A 2 34.50 -10.51 14.27
C ASP A 2 34.53 -9.01 14.64
N SER A 3 35.69 -8.51 15.08
CA SER A 3 35.83 -7.11 15.53
C SER A 3 35.46 -6.11 14.42
N ALA A 4 35.72 -6.48 13.17
CA ALA A 4 35.36 -5.73 11.97
C ALA A 4 33.84 -5.65 11.76
N GLU A 5 33.12 -6.72 12.03
CA GLU A 5 31.66 -6.79 11.88
C GLU A 5 30.96 -5.93 12.95
N LYS A 6 31.47 -5.96 14.18
CA LYS A 6 30.97 -5.11 15.27
C LYS A 6 31.19 -3.63 14.95
N ARG A 7 32.34 -3.27 14.37
CA ARG A 7 32.67 -1.90 13.94
C ARG A 7 31.78 -1.42 12.79
N LYS A 8 31.51 -2.28 11.80
CA LYS A 8 30.58 -2.00 10.69
C LYS A 8 29.15 -1.77 11.20
N ASN A 9 28.65 -2.64 12.07
CA ASN A 9 27.29 -2.49 12.62
C ASN A 9 27.17 -1.22 13.47
N MET A 10 28.22 -0.87 14.22
CA MET A 10 28.27 0.37 14.99
C MET A 10 28.29 1.60 14.08
N LEU A 11 29.03 1.58 12.98
CA LEU A 11 29.05 2.67 11.99
C LEU A 11 27.68 2.87 11.33
N ILE A 12 27.00 1.77 10.97
CA ILE A 12 25.63 1.82 10.40
C ILE A 12 24.65 2.40 11.43
N ALA A 13 24.72 1.95 12.69
CA ALA A 13 23.84 2.46 13.74
C ALA A 13 24.06 3.96 13.97
N VAL A 14 25.32 4.39 14.08
CA VAL A 14 25.68 5.80 14.28
C VAL A 14 25.27 6.66 13.08
N SER A 15 25.48 6.19 11.85
CA SER A 15 25.08 6.97 10.66
C SER A 15 23.56 7.11 10.56
N LEU A 16 22.79 6.06 10.86
CA LEU A 16 21.34 6.11 10.93
C LEU A 16 20.84 7.04 12.04
N SER A 17 21.46 7.00 13.22
CA SER A 17 21.12 7.92 14.32
C SER A 17 21.41 9.37 13.97
N ILE A 18 22.55 9.65 13.34
CA ILE A 18 22.89 11.00 12.86
C ILE A 18 21.90 11.46 11.79
N LEU A 19 21.56 10.61 10.82
CA LEU A 19 20.55 10.93 9.80
C LEU A 19 19.18 11.23 10.42
N MET A 20 18.74 10.40 11.37
CA MET A 20 17.48 10.60 12.08
C MET A 20 17.47 11.91 12.87
N LEU A 21 18.55 12.20 13.62
CA LEU A 21 18.67 13.43 14.41
C LEU A 21 18.74 14.66 13.52
N THR A 22 19.56 14.63 12.46
CA THR A 22 19.67 15.73 11.51
C THR A 22 18.35 15.99 10.79
N LEU A 23 17.66 14.94 10.33
CA LEU A 23 16.35 15.08 9.69
C LEU A 23 15.31 15.60 10.69
N SER A 24 15.27 15.07 11.91
CA SER A 24 14.34 15.51 12.96
C SER A 24 14.59 16.96 13.38
N SER A 25 15.85 17.35 13.61
CA SER A 25 16.22 18.73 13.92
C SER A 25 15.98 19.66 12.73
N ALA A 26 16.26 19.23 11.50
CA ALA A 26 15.93 19.98 10.30
C ALA A 26 14.42 20.21 10.22
N LEU A 27 13.58 19.20 10.44
CA LEU A 27 12.12 19.36 10.48
C LEU A 27 11.67 20.30 11.62
N TYR A 28 12.26 20.17 12.81
CA TYR A 28 11.92 20.98 13.99
C TYR A 28 12.27 22.47 13.82
N ILE A 29 13.45 22.77 13.26
CA ILE A 29 13.93 24.16 13.03
C ILE A 29 13.24 24.78 11.80
N GLY A 30 12.31 24.07 11.16
CA GLY A 30 11.55 24.59 10.03
C GLY A 30 12.24 24.38 8.68
N GLY A 31 13.03 23.33 8.51
CA GLY A 31 13.65 22.89 7.25
C GLY A 31 12.64 22.55 6.14
N ILE A 32 11.34 22.55 6.47
CA ILE A 32 10.26 22.82 5.52
C ILE A 32 9.91 24.31 5.68
N TRP A 33 10.78 25.19 5.19
CA TRP A 33 10.74 26.65 5.44
C TRP A 33 9.51 27.32 4.81
N PHE A 34 8.74 26.56 4.04
CA PHE A 34 7.36 26.85 3.68
C PHE A 34 6.40 26.10 4.62
N GLN A 35 6.20 26.63 5.82
CA GLN A 35 4.94 26.38 6.51
C GLN A 35 3.84 26.90 5.55
N PRO A 36 2.80 26.11 5.23
CA PRO A 36 1.77 26.57 4.31
C PRO A 36 1.25 27.92 4.81
N LEU A 37 1.13 28.88 3.88
CA LEU A 37 0.47 30.15 4.15
C LEU A 37 -0.81 29.86 4.93
N ILE A 38 -1.13 30.69 5.93
CA ILE A 38 -2.40 30.60 6.69
C ILE A 38 -3.62 30.54 5.72
N ARG A 39 -3.43 30.96 4.46
CA ARG A 39 -4.38 30.80 3.35
C ARG A 39 -4.05 29.58 2.48
N VAL A 40 -5.04 28.71 2.34
CA VAL A 40 -5.04 27.58 1.39
C VAL A 40 -4.95 28.12 -0.05
N ARG A 41 -4.16 27.46 -0.91
CA ARG A 41 -4.10 27.80 -2.35
C ARG A 41 -5.44 27.54 -3.02
N ALA A 42 -5.82 28.33 -4.02
CA ALA A 42 -7.12 28.20 -4.72
C ALA A 42 -7.43 26.77 -5.19
N LEU A 43 -6.45 26.07 -5.77
CA LEU A 43 -6.63 24.67 -6.19
C LEU A 43 -6.93 23.72 -5.01
N ALA A 44 -6.22 23.89 -3.89
CA ALA A 44 -6.45 23.09 -2.70
C ALA A 44 -7.81 23.40 -2.06
N GLU A 45 -8.26 24.65 -2.12
CA GLU A 45 -9.61 25.02 -1.68
C GLU A 45 -10.70 24.32 -2.51
N ILE A 46 -10.54 24.27 -3.84
CA ILE A 46 -11.48 23.55 -4.72
C ILE A 46 -11.53 22.06 -4.36
N VAL A 47 -10.38 21.43 -4.15
CA VAL A 47 -10.32 20.02 -3.76
C VAL A 47 -10.95 19.79 -2.40
N LEU A 48 -10.63 20.61 -1.39
CA LEU A 48 -11.20 20.47 -0.05
C LEU A 48 -12.73 20.67 -0.04
N ARG A 49 -13.22 21.64 -0.83
CA ARG A 49 -14.66 21.90 -0.97
C ARG A 49 -15.40 20.78 -1.69
N ASN A 50 -14.73 20.03 -2.56
CA ASN A 50 -15.36 19.01 -3.39
C ASN A 50 -14.98 17.57 -3.02
N ALA A 51 -14.03 17.33 -2.12
CA ALA A 51 -13.74 15.98 -1.64
C ALA A 51 -15.01 15.34 -1.04
N TYR A 52 -15.73 16.09 -0.22
CA TYR A 52 -17.04 15.71 0.28
C TYR A 52 -18.02 16.88 0.16
N ASN A 53 -18.86 16.85 -0.88
CA ASN A 53 -19.91 17.85 -1.11
C ASN A 53 -21.21 17.19 -1.57
N PRO A 54 -22.09 16.77 -0.63
CA PRO A 54 -23.34 16.10 -1.00
C PRO A 54 -24.33 17.01 -1.75
N TRP A 55 -24.14 18.33 -1.73
CA TRP A 55 -25.00 19.28 -2.42
C TRP A 55 -24.59 19.52 -3.87
N ASN A 56 -23.36 19.15 -4.25
CA ASN A 56 -22.88 19.22 -5.63
C ASN A 56 -22.46 17.83 -6.12
N THR A 57 -23.42 17.11 -6.68
CA THR A 57 -23.26 15.72 -7.11
C THR A 57 -22.33 15.53 -8.29
N THR A 58 -22.02 16.59 -9.07
CA THR A 58 -21.17 16.47 -10.25
C THR A 58 -19.69 16.71 -9.96
N LEU A 59 -19.37 17.48 -8.92
CA LEU A 59 -17.98 17.77 -8.53
C LEU A 59 -17.47 16.95 -7.34
N THR A 60 -18.37 16.35 -6.56
CA THR A 60 -18.02 15.60 -5.36
C THR A 60 -17.35 14.25 -5.64
N SER A 61 -16.42 13.82 -4.77
CA SER A 61 -15.90 12.45 -4.75
C SER A 61 -16.52 11.57 -3.65
N TYR A 62 -17.31 12.18 -2.75
CA TYR A 62 -17.89 11.56 -1.55
C TYR A 62 -16.86 10.97 -0.57
N SER A 63 -15.58 11.35 -0.67
CA SER A 63 -14.53 10.94 0.25
C SER A 63 -14.34 12.00 1.35
N LEU A 64 -14.58 11.63 2.61
CA LEU A 64 -14.31 12.50 3.76
C LEU A 64 -12.79 12.72 3.94
N ASN A 65 -11.97 11.76 3.51
CA ASN A 65 -10.52 11.93 3.42
C ASN A 65 -10.15 12.62 2.10
N ALA A 66 -9.80 13.91 2.20
CA ALA A 66 -9.36 14.71 1.05
C ALA A 66 -8.09 14.17 0.39
N VAL A 67 -7.16 13.56 1.14
CA VAL A 67 -5.96 12.94 0.54
C VAL A 67 -6.34 11.73 -0.30
N SER A 68 -7.25 10.88 0.20
CA SER A 68 -7.75 9.74 -0.57
C SER A 68 -8.51 10.18 -1.82
N ALA A 69 -9.27 11.28 -1.73
CA ALA A 69 -9.90 11.91 -2.90
C ALA A 69 -8.86 12.37 -3.93
N ILE A 70 -7.78 13.03 -3.49
CA ILE A 70 -6.71 13.50 -4.38
C ILE A 70 -6.08 12.33 -5.12
N ILE A 71 -5.61 11.31 -4.40
CA ILE A 71 -4.81 10.24 -5.01
C ILE A 71 -5.65 9.31 -5.89
N TRP A 72 -6.95 9.12 -5.60
CA TRP A 72 -7.78 8.17 -6.35
C TRP A 72 -8.79 8.81 -7.30
N ASP A 73 -9.39 9.95 -6.94
CA ASP A 73 -10.44 10.59 -7.75
C ASP A 73 -9.85 11.64 -8.70
N TYR A 74 -8.98 12.52 -8.19
CA TYR A 74 -8.41 13.62 -8.99
C TYR A 74 -7.12 13.25 -9.71
N ARG A 75 -6.26 12.44 -9.08
CA ARG A 75 -4.94 12.02 -9.58
C ARG A 75 -4.80 10.49 -9.60
N GLY A 76 -5.91 9.80 -9.80
CA GLY A 76 -6.00 8.34 -9.84
C GLY A 76 -4.96 7.67 -10.75
N LEU A 77 -4.71 8.25 -11.93
CA LEU A 77 -3.73 7.72 -12.88
C LEU A 77 -2.31 7.69 -12.31
N ASP A 78 -1.92 8.70 -11.52
CA ASP A 78 -0.60 8.76 -10.91
C ASP A 78 -0.41 7.59 -9.95
N THR A 79 -1.42 7.27 -9.15
CA THR A 79 -1.41 6.16 -8.19
C THR A 79 -1.45 4.78 -8.87
N ILE A 80 -2.17 4.65 -9.99
CA ILE A 80 -2.12 3.45 -10.84
C ILE A 80 -0.69 3.23 -11.35
N PHE A 81 -0.04 4.28 -11.85
CA PHE A 81 1.33 4.19 -12.33
C PHE A 81 2.34 3.92 -11.21
N GLU A 82 2.17 4.51 -10.02
CA GLU A 82 2.98 4.14 -8.84
C GLU A 82 2.87 2.64 -8.54
N THR A 83 1.64 2.11 -8.53
CA THR A 83 1.38 0.69 -8.35
C THR A 83 2.01 -0.16 -9.46
N ALA A 84 2.02 0.32 -10.71
CA ALA A 84 2.69 -0.36 -11.81
C ALA A 84 4.21 -0.34 -11.68
N VAL A 85 4.81 0.78 -11.27
CA VAL A 85 6.25 0.92 -11.02
C VAL A 85 6.71 -0.05 -9.93
N LEU A 86 5.93 -0.23 -8.86
CA LEU A 86 6.24 -1.20 -7.81
C LEU A 86 6.28 -2.64 -8.36
N LEU A 87 5.33 -2.99 -9.24
CA LEU A 87 5.31 -4.30 -9.91
C LEU A 87 6.54 -4.49 -10.82
N VAL A 88 6.83 -3.50 -11.68
CA VAL A 88 8.00 -3.53 -12.57
C VAL A 88 9.29 -3.67 -11.77
N SER A 89 9.40 -2.96 -10.65
CA SER A 89 10.56 -3.01 -9.77
C SER A 89 10.78 -4.42 -9.21
N ILE A 90 9.73 -5.07 -8.71
CA ILE A 90 9.82 -6.43 -8.16
C ILE A 90 10.11 -7.47 -9.24
N THR A 91 9.47 -7.37 -10.40
CA THR A 91 9.75 -8.25 -11.54
C THR A 91 11.20 -8.07 -12.01
N GLY A 92 11.68 -6.83 -12.10
CA GLY A 92 13.08 -6.51 -12.44
C GLY A 92 14.07 -7.13 -11.45
N VAL A 93 13.86 -6.94 -10.15
CA VAL A 93 14.69 -7.56 -9.10
C VAL A 93 14.67 -9.10 -9.19
N THR A 94 13.50 -9.68 -9.48
CA THR A 94 13.36 -11.14 -9.64
C THR A 94 14.19 -11.67 -10.80
N VAL A 95 14.14 -10.99 -11.95
CA VAL A 95 14.90 -11.35 -13.15
C VAL A 95 16.40 -11.19 -12.90
N LEU A 96 16.82 -10.07 -12.33
CA LEU A 96 18.23 -9.78 -12.05
C LEU A 96 18.85 -10.75 -11.03
N LEU A 97 18.08 -11.19 -10.04
CA LEU A 97 18.55 -12.10 -8.99
C LEU A 97 18.28 -13.58 -9.29
N GLY A 98 17.74 -13.91 -10.46
CA GLY A 98 17.53 -15.29 -10.90
C GLY A 98 16.51 -16.08 -10.07
N GLY A 99 15.49 -15.38 -9.55
CA GLY A 99 14.31 -15.99 -8.93
C GLY A 99 14.62 -17.07 -7.88
N GLY A 100 15.37 -16.70 -6.82
CA GLY A 100 15.82 -17.49 -5.65
C GLY A 100 15.13 -18.84 -5.40
N ARG A 101 15.83 -19.87 -4.94
CA ARG A 101 15.15 -21.09 -4.47
C ARG A 101 15.58 -21.33 -3.05
N TYR A 102 14.62 -21.57 -2.17
CA TYR A 102 14.96 -21.95 -0.80
C TYR A 102 15.68 -23.30 -0.81
N THR A 103 16.99 -23.28 -0.57
CA THR A 103 17.86 -24.47 -0.49
C THR A 103 18.19 -24.85 0.95
N GLY A 104 17.58 -24.17 1.93
CA GLY A 104 17.94 -24.25 3.34
C GLY A 104 17.79 -25.66 3.93
N ASN A 105 18.93 -26.28 4.27
CA ASN A 105 19.01 -27.50 5.07
C ASN A 105 18.88 -27.22 6.60
N GLY A 106 18.68 -25.96 7.00
CA GLY A 106 18.55 -25.54 8.39
C GLY A 106 17.33 -26.17 9.09
N GLY A 107 17.48 -26.56 10.35
CA GLY A 107 16.41 -27.17 11.16
C GLY A 107 15.17 -26.27 11.27
N ASN A 108 14.02 -26.87 11.53
CA ASN A 108 12.74 -26.16 11.70
C ASN A 108 12.63 -25.43 13.04
N HIS A 109 13.70 -24.77 13.47
CA HIS A 109 13.75 -24.08 14.75
C HIS A 109 13.32 -22.63 14.53
N GLY A 110 12.01 -22.39 14.64
CA GLY A 110 11.50 -21.04 14.84
C GLY A 110 12.10 -20.41 16.12
N MET A 111 11.88 -19.12 16.31
CA MET A 111 12.33 -18.44 17.52
C MET A 111 11.62 -19.01 18.76
N GLY A 112 12.20 -18.77 19.94
CA GLY A 112 11.71 -19.32 21.21
C GLY A 112 10.22 -19.01 21.49
N PRO A 113 9.57 -19.80 22.37
CA PRO A 113 8.12 -19.76 22.58
C PRO A 113 7.58 -18.38 22.99
N VAL A 114 8.35 -17.61 23.76
CA VAL A 114 8.00 -16.24 24.15
C VAL A 114 7.90 -15.34 22.92
N VAL A 115 8.92 -15.35 22.05
CA VAL A 115 8.94 -14.56 20.80
C VAL A 115 7.81 -15.00 19.86
N GLY A 116 7.58 -16.31 19.75
CA GLY A 116 6.48 -16.85 18.96
C GLY A 116 5.11 -16.39 19.44
N PHE A 117 4.86 -16.38 20.76
CA PHE A 117 3.61 -15.89 21.34
C PHE A 117 3.43 -14.38 21.14
N SER A 118 4.43 -13.57 21.49
CA SER A 118 4.40 -12.11 21.30
C SER A 118 4.17 -11.74 19.83
N THR A 119 4.81 -12.44 18.90
CA THR A 119 4.65 -12.21 17.46
C THR A 119 3.21 -12.49 17.02
N LYS A 120 2.57 -13.57 17.49
CA LYS A 120 1.16 -13.86 17.14
C LYS A 120 0.23 -12.71 17.55
N LEU A 121 0.44 -12.15 18.73
CA LEU A 121 -0.36 -11.03 19.25
C LEU A 121 -0.13 -9.76 18.42
N VAL A 122 1.13 -9.42 18.14
CA VAL A 122 1.46 -8.26 17.29
C VAL A 122 0.91 -8.42 15.88
N VAL A 123 1.02 -9.61 15.29
CA VAL A 123 0.47 -9.93 13.96
C VAL A 123 -1.04 -9.72 13.95
N LEU A 124 -1.77 -10.25 14.95
CA LEU A 124 -3.21 -10.08 15.03
C LEU A 124 -3.62 -8.60 15.09
N ILE A 125 -3.01 -7.83 15.99
CA ILE A 125 -3.30 -6.39 16.14
C ILE A 125 -2.96 -5.64 14.84
N THR A 126 -1.81 -5.93 14.24
CA THR A 126 -1.37 -5.26 13.01
C THR A 126 -2.30 -5.56 11.84
N LEU A 127 -2.78 -6.81 11.71
CA LEU A 127 -3.76 -7.17 10.69
C LEU A 127 -5.06 -6.39 10.86
N LEU A 128 -5.58 -6.31 12.10
CA LEU A 128 -6.81 -5.56 12.38
C LEU A 128 -6.68 -4.07 12.03
N ILE A 129 -5.55 -3.46 12.41
CA ILE A 129 -5.27 -2.06 12.07
C ILE A 129 -5.16 -1.90 10.56
N ALA A 130 -4.37 -2.74 9.88
CA ALA A 130 -4.14 -2.63 8.45
C ALA A 130 -5.44 -2.78 7.64
N PHE A 131 -6.26 -3.77 7.94
CA PHE A 131 -7.56 -3.93 7.26
C PHE A 131 -8.51 -2.77 7.58
N SER A 132 -8.54 -2.28 8.82
CA SER A 132 -9.33 -1.09 9.17
C SER A 132 -8.89 0.14 8.37
N THR A 133 -7.57 0.38 8.25
CA THR A 133 -6.99 1.47 7.47
C THR A 133 -7.29 1.36 5.97
N ALA A 134 -7.27 0.15 5.40
CA ALA A 134 -7.61 -0.06 3.98
C ALA A 134 -9.11 0.21 3.72
N ILE A 135 -9.98 -0.36 4.56
CA ILE A 135 -11.45 -0.26 4.41
C ILE A 135 -11.91 1.18 4.62
N HIS A 136 -11.41 1.87 5.65
CA HIS A 136 -11.82 3.23 6.01
C HIS A 136 -10.93 4.32 5.39
N GLY A 137 -10.05 4.00 4.44
CA GLY A 137 -9.08 4.97 3.89
C GLY A 137 -9.71 6.20 3.23
N HIS A 138 -10.98 6.12 2.81
CA HIS A 138 -11.78 7.22 2.27
C HIS A 138 -12.52 8.03 3.36
N LEU A 139 -12.54 7.53 4.61
CA LEU A 139 -13.20 8.15 5.76
C LEU A 139 -12.21 8.76 6.75
N THR A 140 -11.12 8.06 7.03
CA THR A 140 -10.11 8.43 8.03
C THR A 140 -8.73 8.60 7.40
N PRO A 141 -7.78 9.30 8.06
CA PRO A 141 -6.40 9.37 7.61
C PRO A 141 -5.82 7.96 7.46
N GLY A 142 -5.23 7.69 6.30
CA GLY A 142 -4.91 6.33 5.89
C GLY A 142 -4.88 6.17 4.39
N GLY A 143 -5.09 4.95 3.93
CA GLY A 143 -5.20 4.59 2.52
C GLY A 143 -4.71 3.18 2.24
N GLY A 144 -4.87 2.76 0.98
CA GLY A 144 -4.45 1.43 0.54
C GLY A 144 -2.96 1.18 0.74
N PHE A 145 -2.11 2.07 0.26
CA PHE A 145 -0.66 1.91 0.34
C PHE A 145 -0.15 1.68 1.77
N GLN A 146 -0.58 2.53 2.71
CA GLN A 146 -0.16 2.44 4.12
C GLN A 146 -0.61 1.11 4.75
N ALA A 147 -1.85 0.70 4.52
CA ALA A 147 -2.36 -0.59 4.96
C ALA A 147 -1.56 -1.75 4.34
N GLY A 148 -1.23 -1.67 3.06
CA GLY A 148 -0.43 -2.66 2.37
C GLY A 148 0.98 -2.82 2.94
N VAL A 149 1.63 -1.71 3.32
CA VAL A 149 2.92 -1.74 4.01
C VAL A 149 2.81 -2.41 5.39
N MET A 150 1.74 -2.14 6.15
CA MET A 150 1.50 -2.81 7.44
C MET A 150 1.29 -4.31 7.28
N LEU A 151 0.51 -4.73 6.27
CA LEU A 151 0.34 -6.15 5.92
C LEU A 151 1.66 -6.81 5.49
N ALA A 152 2.51 -6.10 4.75
CA ALA A 152 3.83 -6.60 4.40
C ALA A 152 4.74 -6.73 5.63
N ALA A 153 4.64 -5.82 6.60
CA ALA A 153 5.37 -5.91 7.86
C ALA A 153 4.97 -7.15 8.67
N VAL A 154 3.69 -7.55 8.63
CA VAL A 154 3.23 -8.82 9.21
C VAL A 154 3.97 -10.02 8.59
N ALA A 155 4.10 -10.05 7.27
CA ALA A 155 4.86 -11.10 6.59
C ALA A 155 6.35 -11.04 6.98
N ALA A 156 6.96 -9.86 6.94
CA ALA A 156 8.36 -9.64 7.29
C ALA A 156 8.70 -10.06 8.73
N LEU A 157 7.76 -9.89 9.67
CA LEU A 157 7.91 -10.34 11.06
C LEU A 157 7.69 -11.86 11.19
N SER A 158 6.68 -12.40 10.51
CA SER A 158 6.27 -13.80 10.64
C SER A 158 7.29 -14.79 10.06
N ILE A 159 7.91 -14.44 8.92
CA ILE A 159 8.85 -15.32 8.22
C ILE A 159 10.07 -15.75 9.07
N PRO A 160 10.83 -14.82 9.67
CA PRO A 160 11.96 -15.20 10.51
C PRO A 160 11.53 -15.88 11.82
N VAL A 161 10.38 -15.47 12.41
CA VAL A 161 9.93 -16.01 13.70
C VAL A 161 9.45 -17.46 13.60
N PHE A 162 8.63 -17.78 12.60
CA PHE A 162 8.01 -19.10 12.47
C PHE A 162 8.77 -20.07 11.55
N SER A 163 9.93 -19.67 11.02
CA SER A 163 10.70 -20.39 9.99
C SER A 163 10.05 -20.38 8.60
N VAL A 164 10.90 -20.18 7.60
CA VAL A 164 10.57 -20.22 6.17
C VAL A 164 9.94 -21.57 5.78
N LYS A 165 10.44 -22.68 6.35
CA LYS A 165 9.90 -24.02 6.10
C LYS A 165 8.45 -24.15 6.57
N ALA A 166 8.10 -23.60 7.73
CA ALA A 166 6.73 -23.65 8.24
C ALA A 166 5.75 -22.83 7.38
N ILE A 167 6.23 -21.73 6.78
CA ILE A 167 5.43 -20.90 5.87
C ILE A 167 5.18 -21.61 4.55
N TYR A 168 6.21 -22.22 3.95
CA TYR A 168 6.03 -23.03 2.75
C TYR A 168 5.16 -24.27 3.01
N ALA A 169 5.28 -24.90 4.18
CA ALA A 169 4.41 -26.01 4.59
C ALA A 169 2.94 -25.61 4.71
N LYS A 170 2.65 -24.33 4.99
CA LYS A 170 1.29 -23.77 4.97
C LYS A 170 0.79 -23.39 3.57
N GLY A 171 1.57 -23.68 2.51
CA GLY A 171 1.16 -23.51 1.12
C GLY A 171 1.42 -22.13 0.50
N LEU A 172 2.09 -21.21 1.22
CA LEU A 172 2.45 -19.90 0.67
C LEU A 172 3.60 -20.05 -0.33
N LYS A 173 3.27 -20.00 -1.62
CA LYS A 173 4.23 -20.03 -2.73
C LYS A 173 4.52 -18.62 -3.21
N LYS A 174 5.79 -18.31 -3.49
CA LYS A 174 6.18 -17.00 -4.02
C LYS A 174 5.53 -16.71 -5.38
N GLU A 175 5.36 -17.72 -6.23
CA GLU A 175 4.71 -17.56 -7.53
C GLU A 175 3.24 -17.16 -7.35
N ALA A 176 2.56 -17.72 -6.34
CA ALA A 176 1.20 -17.33 -6.02
C ALA A 176 1.13 -15.86 -5.60
N LEU A 177 2.07 -15.37 -4.77
CA LEU A 177 2.13 -13.94 -4.41
C LEU A 177 2.35 -13.06 -5.63
N LEU A 178 3.25 -13.45 -6.54
CA LEU A 178 3.52 -12.71 -7.77
C LEU A 178 2.31 -12.69 -8.70
N TYR A 179 1.66 -13.84 -8.95
CA TYR A 179 0.46 -13.91 -9.78
C TYR A 179 -0.72 -13.16 -9.17
N SER A 180 -0.95 -13.29 -7.87
CA SER A 180 -1.96 -12.50 -7.15
C SER A 180 -1.66 -11.01 -7.25
N ARG A 181 -0.38 -10.61 -7.25
CA ARG A 181 0.01 -9.21 -7.42
C ARG A 181 -0.33 -8.67 -8.81
N TYR A 182 -0.06 -9.45 -9.87
CA TYR A 182 -0.48 -9.12 -11.23
C TYR A 182 -2.00 -8.99 -11.31
N LEU A 183 -2.74 -9.93 -10.71
CA LEU A 183 -4.20 -9.88 -10.65
C LEU A 183 -4.71 -8.60 -9.99
N MET A 184 -4.11 -8.14 -8.89
CA MET A 184 -4.54 -6.89 -8.25
C MET A 184 -4.39 -5.68 -9.17
N LEU A 185 -3.31 -5.59 -9.96
CA LEU A 185 -3.15 -4.51 -10.95
C LEU A 185 -4.21 -4.59 -12.04
N VAL A 186 -4.49 -5.80 -12.54
CA VAL A 186 -5.56 -6.01 -13.53
C VAL A 186 -6.92 -5.59 -12.96
N LEU A 187 -7.22 -5.91 -11.70
CA LEU A 187 -8.46 -5.50 -11.05
C LEU A 187 -8.53 -3.97 -10.87
N ILE A 188 -7.43 -3.29 -10.51
CA ILE A 188 -7.37 -1.82 -10.45
C ILE A 188 -7.68 -1.23 -11.83
N ILE A 189 -7.06 -1.74 -12.88
CA ILE A 189 -7.32 -1.30 -14.26
C ILE A 189 -8.77 -1.60 -14.67
N ALA A 190 -9.32 -2.75 -14.26
CA ALA A 190 -10.70 -3.11 -14.54
C ALA A 190 -11.69 -2.13 -13.88
N VAL A 191 -11.47 -1.74 -12.63
CA VAL A 191 -12.27 -0.70 -11.95
C VAL A 191 -12.13 0.64 -12.68
N ALA A 192 -10.93 1.00 -13.14
CA ALA A 192 -10.70 2.23 -13.90
C ALA A 192 -11.41 2.28 -15.26
N LEU A 193 -11.56 1.13 -15.91
CA LEU A 193 -12.22 1.01 -17.22
C LEU A 193 -13.71 0.70 -17.13
N LEU A 194 -14.21 0.31 -15.95
CA LEU A 194 -15.61 -0.04 -15.72
C LEU A 194 -16.61 1.03 -16.23
N PRO A 195 -16.37 2.36 -16.04
CA PRO A 195 -17.28 3.38 -16.57
C PRO A 195 -17.44 3.32 -18.10
N LEU A 196 -16.41 2.92 -18.84
CA LEU A 196 -16.45 2.87 -20.32
C LEU A 196 -17.45 1.83 -20.85
N MET A 197 -17.89 0.88 -20.03
CA MET A 197 -18.96 -0.03 -20.40
C MET A 197 -20.28 0.70 -20.69
N VAL A 198 -20.49 1.88 -20.09
CA VAL A 198 -21.64 2.75 -20.39
C VAL A 198 -21.46 3.45 -21.73
N THR A 199 -20.24 3.84 -22.08
CA THR A 199 -19.94 4.43 -23.40
C THR A 199 -20.26 3.46 -24.54
N LEU A 200 -20.03 2.15 -24.33
CA LEU A 200 -20.40 1.11 -25.30
C LEU A 200 -21.92 0.98 -25.52
N LYS A 201 -22.75 1.45 -24.58
CA LYS A 201 -24.23 1.41 -24.64
C LYS A 201 -24.84 2.75 -25.06
N ALA A 202 -24.10 3.60 -25.78
CA ALA A 202 -24.48 4.94 -26.23
C ALA A 202 -24.61 6.02 -25.13
N GLY A 203 -23.95 5.83 -23.98
CA GLY A 203 -23.76 6.88 -22.99
C GLY A 203 -22.41 7.62 -23.15
N ASN A 204 -22.19 8.65 -22.35
CA ASN A 204 -20.86 9.25 -22.16
C ASN A 204 -20.35 8.83 -20.79
N ALA A 205 -19.13 8.33 -20.70
CA ALA A 205 -18.43 8.07 -19.44
C ALA A 205 -16.92 8.14 -19.65
N TYR A 206 -16.20 8.54 -18.61
CA TYR A 206 -14.76 8.76 -18.65
C TYR A 206 -13.98 7.67 -17.91
N ILE A 207 -12.73 7.46 -18.31
CA ILE A 207 -11.81 6.57 -17.59
C ILE A 207 -11.69 7.06 -16.13
N MET A 208 -11.72 6.14 -15.18
CA MET A 208 -11.68 6.39 -13.74
C MET A 208 -12.82 7.27 -13.19
N GLN A 209 -13.89 7.48 -13.95
CA GLN A 209 -15.03 8.25 -13.43
C GLN A 209 -15.64 7.55 -12.20
N ASN A 210 -15.63 8.24 -11.06
CA ASN A 210 -16.16 7.74 -9.80
C ASN A 210 -17.65 8.12 -9.62
N GLN A 211 -17.95 9.41 -9.76
CA GLN A 211 -19.28 10.00 -9.54
C GLN A 211 -19.80 10.64 -10.83
N VAL A 212 -21.07 11.05 -10.82
CA VAL A 212 -21.73 11.79 -11.91
C VAL A 212 -20.88 12.99 -12.34
N LYS A 213 -20.91 13.32 -13.63
CA LYS A 213 -20.29 14.53 -14.21
C LYS A 213 -21.31 15.24 -15.10
N ASP A 214 -21.11 16.52 -15.40
CA ASP A 214 -22.08 17.30 -16.20
C ASP A 214 -22.37 16.65 -17.58
N ALA A 215 -21.36 16.00 -18.16
CA ALA A 215 -21.47 15.33 -19.45
C ALA A 215 -21.68 13.80 -19.34
N SER A 216 -21.86 13.22 -18.14
CA SER A 216 -21.98 11.78 -17.93
C SER A 216 -22.88 11.42 -16.74
N THR A 217 -23.87 10.56 -16.97
CA THR A 217 -24.79 10.04 -15.95
C THR A 217 -24.22 8.86 -15.16
N PHE A 218 -23.02 8.37 -15.49
CA PHE A 218 -22.41 7.25 -14.77
C PHE A 218 -22.01 7.65 -13.34
N SER A 219 -22.34 6.80 -12.37
CA SER A 219 -21.93 6.95 -10.97
C SER A 219 -21.77 5.59 -10.32
N LEU A 220 -20.73 5.46 -9.50
CA LEU A 220 -20.61 4.35 -8.56
C LEU A 220 -21.36 4.66 -7.25
N PRO A 221 -21.69 3.63 -6.44
CA PRO A 221 -22.39 3.83 -5.18
C PRO A 221 -21.61 4.76 -4.25
N ALA A 222 -22.17 5.94 -3.99
CA ALA A 222 -21.57 6.92 -3.08
C ALA A 222 -21.70 6.51 -1.60
N TRP A 223 -22.65 5.63 -1.28
CA TRP A 223 -23.04 5.24 0.07
C TRP A 223 -23.16 3.72 0.18
N PHE A 224 -22.84 3.21 1.37
CA PHE A 224 -23.13 1.84 1.77
C PHE A 224 -23.81 1.89 3.14
N ILE A 225 -25.10 1.55 3.17
CA ILE A 225 -25.94 1.71 4.37
C ILE A 225 -25.90 3.19 4.81
N ASP A 226 -25.33 3.50 5.99
CA ASP A 226 -25.26 4.84 6.57
C ASP A 226 -23.84 5.44 6.51
N THR A 227 -22.91 4.78 5.82
CA THR A 227 -21.53 5.26 5.67
C THR A 227 -21.25 5.65 4.21
N PRO A 228 -20.56 6.79 3.97
CA PRO A 228 -20.07 7.10 2.62
C PRO A 228 -19.12 6.00 2.17
N LEU A 229 -19.32 5.46 0.97
CA LEU A 229 -18.42 4.49 0.33
C LEU A 229 -17.38 5.19 -0.57
N ALA A 230 -17.66 6.44 -0.98
CA ALA A 230 -16.82 7.20 -1.93
C ALA A 230 -16.62 6.48 -3.29
N GLY A 231 -17.57 5.63 -3.70
CA GLY A 231 -17.59 4.92 -4.99
C GLY A 231 -16.31 4.12 -5.27
N SER A 232 -15.60 4.45 -6.36
CA SER A 232 -14.38 3.72 -6.76
C SER A 232 -13.23 3.86 -5.76
N VAL A 233 -13.18 4.94 -4.97
CA VAL A 233 -12.08 5.21 -4.03
C VAL A 233 -11.96 4.09 -2.99
N PHE A 234 -13.08 3.52 -2.54
CA PHE A 234 -13.07 2.35 -1.65
C PHE A 234 -12.39 1.14 -2.28
N PHE A 235 -12.79 0.77 -3.51
CA PHE A 235 -12.23 -0.38 -4.20
C PHE A 235 -10.74 -0.20 -4.48
N TYR A 236 -10.33 0.99 -4.89
CA TYR A 236 -8.92 1.27 -5.13
C TYR A 236 -8.07 1.16 -3.86
N ASN A 237 -8.52 1.71 -2.74
CA ASN A 237 -7.81 1.57 -1.46
C ASN A 237 -7.63 0.08 -1.08
N LEU A 238 -8.68 -0.73 -1.21
CA LEU A 238 -8.60 -2.15 -0.87
C LEU A 238 -7.66 -2.92 -1.81
N LEU A 239 -7.81 -2.71 -3.13
CA LEU A 239 -6.99 -3.38 -4.14
C LEU A 239 -5.52 -2.96 -4.05
N GLU A 240 -5.25 -1.68 -3.78
CA GLU A 240 -3.90 -1.16 -3.56
C GLU A 240 -3.27 -1.74 -2.30
N ALA A 241 -4.02 -1.84 -1.19
CA ALA A 241 -3.51 -2.46 0.04
C ALA A 241 -3.03 -3.89 -0.22
N LEU A 242 -3.86 -4.68 -0.91
CA LEU A 242 -3.49 -6.05 -1.29
C LEU A 242 -2.32 -6.07 -2.28
N ALA A 243 -2.32 -5.19 -3.27
CA ALA A 243 -1.24 -5.07 -4.24
C ALA A 243 0.10 -4.78 -3.55
N VAL A 244 0.17 -3.76 -2.68
CA VAL A 244 1.40 -3.39 -1.97
C VAL A 244 1.83 -4.50 -1.01
N ALA A 245 0.88 -5.10 -0.28
CA ALA A 245 1.17 -6.22 0.63
C ALA A 245 1.80 -7.41 -0.08
N LEU A 246 1.20 -7.85 -1.20
CA LEU A 246 1.69 -8.98 -2.00
C LEU A 246 3.06 -8.70 -2.59
N ALA A 247 3.25 -7.49 -3.11
CA ALA A 247 4.51 -7.03 -3.69
C ALA A 247 5.66 -7.09 -2.68
N LEU A 248 5.51 -6.44 -1.52
CA LEU A 248 6.57 -6.36 -0.52
C LEU A 248 6.80 -7.71 0.18
N SER A 249 5.73 -8.49 0.40
CA SER A 249 5.85 -9.85 0.95
C SER A 249 6.62 -10.79 0.00
N TYR A 250 6.36 -10.68 -1.31
CA TYR A 250 7.13 -11.40 -2.32
C TYR A 250 8.60 -10.99 -2.31
N ALA A 251 8.89 -9.69 -2.29
CA ALA A 251 10.26 -9.18 -2.25
C ALA A 251 11.02 -9.71 -1.01
N MET A 252 10.37 -9.74 0.15
CA MET A 252 10.94 -10.28 1.37
C MET A 252 11.28 -11.78 1.23
N LEU A 253 10.35 -12.59 0.71
CA LEU A 253 10.61 -14.01 0.46
C LEU A 253 11.76 -14.21 -0.53
N LEU A 254 11.78 -13.45 -1.62
CA LEU A 254 12.86 -13.53 -2.60
C LEU A 254 14.23 -13.25 -1.97
N LEU A 255 14.35 -12.20 -1.14
CA LEU A 255 15.58 -11.86 -0.44
C LEU A 255 16.03 -12.97 0.52
N ILE A 256 15.08 -13.56 1.24
CA ILE A 256 15.36 -14.67 2.17
C ILE A 256 15.84 -15.92 1.42
N GLU A 257 15.21 -16.25 0.29
CA GLU A 257 15.63 -17.38 -0.55
C GLU A 257 17.03 -17.18 -1.11
N LEU A 258 17.37 -15.96 -1.54
CA LEU A 258 18.70 -15.63 -2.02
C LEU A 258 19.75 -15.70 -0.91
N GLY A 259 19.40 -15.27 0.31
CA GLY A 259 20.24 -15.42 1.48
C GLY A 259 20.51 -16.89 1.84
N SER A 260 19.55 -17.79 1.61
CA SER A 260 19.68 -19.22 1.92
C SER A 260 20.58 -20.03 0.97
N ARG A 261 21.05 -19.41 -0.13
CA ARG A 261 21.98 -20.03 -1.09
C ARG A 261 23.46 -19.99 -0.65
N ARG A 262 23.78 -19.16 0.35
CA ARG A 262 25.13 -19.04 0.93
C ARG A 262 25.26 -19.92 2.16
#